data_AF-A0A920DB61-F1
#
_entry.id   AF-A0A920DB61-F1
#
_cell.length_a   1.000
_cell.length_b   1.000
_cell.length_c   1.000
_cell.angle_alpha   90.00
_cell.angle_beta   90.00
_cell.angle_gamma   90.00
#
_symmetry.space_group_name_H-M   'P 1'
#
loop_
_entity.id
_entity.type
_entity.pdbx_description
1 polymer ?
#
loop_
_entity_poly.entity_id
_entity_poly.type
_entity_poly.pdbx_seq_one_letter_code
_entity_poly.pdbx_strand_id
1 'polypeptide(L)' 'MIEKNRDCIEQARKKLNALAKEYNNDFQHPVVIKQSMLLDELINQYSRSGKQQEKPIIFD' A
#
# COMPACT_ATOMS: atom_id res chain seq x y z
N MET A 1 6.04 16.95 -8.22
CA MET A 1 4.78 16.30 -7.73
C MET A 1 4.92 14.78 -7.64
N ILE A 2 5.59 14.11 -8.59
CA ILE A 2 5.81 12.66 -8.60
C ILE A 2 6.69 12.17 -7.42
N GLU A 3 7.72 12.93 -7.02
CA GLU A 3 8.59 12.56 -5.89
C GLU A 3 7.89 12.53 -4.53
N LYS A 4 6.93 13.43 -4.28
CA LYS A 4 6.18 13.46 -3.00
C LYS A 4 5.34 12.19 -2.81
N ASN A 5 4.78 11.65 -3.89
CA ASN A 5 3.95 10.44 -3.81
C ASN A 5 4.78 9.17 -3.56
N ARG A 6 6.02 9.10 -4.06
CA ARG A 6 6.94 7.99 -3.75
C ARG A 6 7.29 7.92 -2.27
N ASP A 7 7.57 9.07 -1.65
CA ASP A 7 7.89 9.13 -0.22
C ASP A 7 6.70 8.66 0.64
N CYS A 8 5.49 9.09 0.30
CA CYS A 8 4.27 8.63 0.99
C CYS A 8 4.04 7.11 0.86
N ILE A 9 4.28 6.53 -0.32
CA ILE A 9 4.20 5.08 -0.53
C ILE A 9 5.23 4.34 0.32
N GLU A 10 6.48 4.81 0.33
CA GLU A 10 7.56 4.20 1.11
C GLU A 10 7.27 4.26 2.63
N GLN A 11 6.74 5.39 3.11
CA GLN A 11 6.32 5.52 4.51
C GLN A 11 5.17 4.56 4.86
N ALA A 12 4.14 4.49 4.02
CA ALA A 12 3.01 3.57 4.22
C ALA A 12 3.46 2.10 4.17
N ARG A 13 4.43 1.76 3.31
CA ARG A 13 5.04 0.42 3.23
C ARG A 13 5.85 0.07 4.47
N LYS A 14 6.67 1.00 4.98
CA LYS A 14 7.41 0.81 6.24
C LYS A 14 6.45 0.58 7.42
N LYS A 15 5.36 1.34 7.46
CA LYS A 15 4.32 1.20 8.50
C LYS A 15 3.61 -0.15 8.42
N LEU A 16 3.28 -0.63 7.23
CA LEU A 16 2.72 -1.97 7.03
C LEU A 16 3.67 -3.07 7.52
N ASN A 17 4.96 -2.97 7.19
CA ASN A 17 5.97 -3.94 7.63
C ASN A 17 6.15 -3.93 9.15
N ALA A 18 6.13 -2.75 9.78
CA ALA A 18 6.19 -2.62 11.24
C ALA A 18 4.97 -3.27 11.91
N LEU A 19 3.76 -3.01 11.42
CA LEU A 19 2.54 -3.64 11.95
C LEU A 19 2.54 -5.14 11.75
N ALA A 20 2.93 -5.63 10.56
CA ALA A 20 3.06 -7.06 10.33
C ALA A 20 4.02 -7.70 11.35
N LYS A 21 5.20 -7.11 11.58
CA LYS A 21 6.15 -7.60 12.60
C LYS A 21 5.59 -7.57 14.01
N GLU A 22 4.87 -6.50 14.39
CA GLU A 22 4.24 -6.35 15.70
C GLU A 22 3.18 -7.44 15.95
N TYR A 23 2.45 -7.82 14.90
CA TYR A 23 1.45 -8.89 14.95
C TYR A 23 2.00 -10.27 14.54
N ASN A 24 3.29 -10.57 14.77
CA ASN A 24 3.91 -11.87 14.47
C ASN A 24 3.85 -12.30 12.99
N ASN A 25 3.96 -11.34 12.07
CA ASN A 25 3.74 -11.49 10.64
C ASN A 25 2.32 -11.97 10.28
N ASP A 26 1.34 -11.73 11.14
CA ASP A 26 -0.06 -11.99 10.84
C ASP A 26 -0.62 -10.90 9.91
N PHE A 27 -0.65 -11.20 8.62
CA PHE A 27 -1.24 -10.33 7.61
C PHE A 27 -2.77 -10.30 7.66
N GLN A 28 -3.39 -11.20 8.41
CA GLN A 28 -4.84 -11.22 8.60
C GLN A 28 -5.33 -10.31 9.73
N HIS A 29 -4.41 -9.71 10.49
CA HIS A 29 -4.78 -8.81 11.57
C HIS A 29 -5.51 -7.58 10.98
N PRO A 30 -6.67 -7.17 11.53
CA PRO A 30 -7.49 -6.11 10.95
C PRO A 30 -6.75 -4.78 10.80
N VAL A 31 -5.78 -4.50 11.66
CA VAL A 31 -4.93 -3.30 11.58
C VAL A 31 -3.93 -3.38 10.41
N VAL A 32 -3.38 -4.57 10.13
CA VAL A 32 -2.46 -4.81 9.00
C VAL A 32 -3.23 -4.72 7.69
N ILE A 33 -4.41 -5.35 7.62
CA ILE A 33 -5.31 -5.26 6.45
C ILE A 33 -5.66 -3.80 6.14
N LYS A 34 -6.09 -3.04 7.16
CA LYS A 34 -6.45 -1.62 6.98
C LYS A 34 -5.27 -0.78 6.49
N GLN A 35 -4.07 -1.03 7.00
CA GLN A 35 -2.86 -0.35 6.53
C GLN A 35 -2.49 -0.77 5.09
N SER A 36 -2.73 -2.03 4.69
CA SER A 36 -2.52 -2.49 3.32
C SER A 36 -3.44 -1.77 2.35
N MET A 37 -4.73 -1.65 2.68
CA MET A 37 -5.70 -0.92 1.84
C MET A 37 -5.30 0.54 1.63
N LEU A 38 -4.76 1.21 2.66
CA LEU A 38 -4.25 2.58 2.53
C LEU A 38 -3.01 2.66 1.61
N LEU A 39 -2.13 1.67 1.68
CA LEU A 39 -0.96 1.58 0.80
C LEU A 39 -1.39 1.33 -0.65
N ASP A 40 -2.34 0.42 -0.89
CA ASP A 40 -2.92 0.15 -2.21
C ASP A 40 -3.59 1.39 -2.80
N GLU A 41 -4.33 2.16 -2.00
CA GLU A 41 -4.95 3.41 -2.46
C GLU A 41 -3.89 4.45 -2.86
N LEU A 42 -2.83 4.61 -2.06
CA LEU A 42 -1.71 5.51 -2.37
C LEU A 42 -0.96 5.10 -3.64
N ILE A 43 -0.71 3.80 -3.83
CA ILE A 43 -0.10 3.25 -5.04
C ILE A 43 -1.01 3.52 -6.25
N ASN A 44 -2.31 3.24 -6.12
CA ASN A 44 -3.28 3.49 -7.18
C ASN A 44 -3.37 4.97 -7.53
N GLN A 45 -3.34 5.88 -6.56
CA GLN A 45 -3.31 7.33 -6.80
C GLN A 45 -2.03 7.76 -7.54
N TYR A 46 -0.89 7.17 -7.18
CA TYR A 46 0.37 7.40 -7.88
C TYR A 46 0.32 6.89 -9.33
N SER A 47 -0.08 5.64 -9.56
CA SER A 47 -0.21 5.04 -10.90
C SER A 47 -1.24 5.75 -11.78
N ARG A 48 -2.33 6.29 -11.19
CA ARG A 48 -3.32 7.13 -11.90
C ARG A 48 -2.78 8.50 -12.26
N SER A 49 -1.99 9.12 -11.39
CA SER A 49 -1.39 10.44 -11.64
C SER A 49 -0.29 10.42 -12.72
N GLY A 50 0.31 9.25 -12.97
CA GLY A 50 1.25 9.02 -14.05
C GLY A 50 0.82 7.82 -14.90
N LYS A 51 -0.26 7.96 -15.69
CA LYS A 51 -0.81 6.97 -16.64
C LYS A 51 0.03 5.68 -16.84
N GLN A 52 -0.15 4.69 -15.99
CA GLN A 52 0.09 3.28 -16.35
C GLN A 52 -1.11 2.47 -15.86
N GLN A 53 -1.85 1.93 -16.82
CA GLN A 53 -2.99 1.05 -16.62
C GLN A 53 -2.47 -0.27 -16.03
N GLU A 54 -2.42 -0.38 -14.71
CA GLU A 54 -2.22 -1.67 -14.07
C GLU A 54 -3.59 -2.35 -14.01
N LYS A 55 -3.71 -3.43 -14.79
CA LYS A 55 -4.91 -4.26 -14.92
C LYS A 55 -5.51 -4.53 -13.53
N PRO A 56 -6.85 -4.54 -13.40
CA PRO A 56 -7.48 -4.97 -12.17
C PRO A 56 -6.93 -6.35 -11.82
N ILE A 57 -6.37 -6.48 -10.62
CA ILE A 57 -6.06 -7.79 -10.05
C ILE A 57 -7.44 -8.41 -9.78
N ILE A 58 -7.91 -9.22 -10.73
CA ILE A 58 -9.06 -10.10 -10.55
C ILE A 58 -8.60 -11.17 -9.57
N PHE A 59 -9.23 -11.23 -8.41
CA PHE A 59 -9.14 -12.39 -7.53
C PHE A 59 -10.09 -13.44 -8.12
N ASP A 60 -9.53 -14.46 -8.77
CA ASP A 60 -10.22 -15.74 -9.07
C ASP A 60 -10.40 -16.58 -7.80
#